data_AF-A0A967D9G5-F1
#
_entry.id   AF-A0A967D9G5-F1
#
_cell.length_a   1.000
_cell.length_b   1.000
_cell.length_c   1.000
_cell.angle_alpha   90.00
_cell.angle_beta   90.00
_cell.angle_gamma   90.00
#
_symmetry.space_group_name_H-M   'P 1'
#
loop_
_entity.id
_entity.type
_entity.pdbx_description
1 polymer ?
#
loop_
_entity_poly.entity_id
_entity_poly.type
_entity_poly.pdbx_seq_one_letter_code
_entity_poly.pdbx_strand_id
1 'polypeptide(L)'
;MITKFLDRLLRRGPRPKSDQSGATLVAHKVSKKSHQINPALLSKNAVKVTHTLQQAGYKAYIVGGAVRDLVLGIAPKDFDVATNATPEQVQKLFRRSRLIGPTLGEG
;
A
#
# COMPACT_ATOMS: atom_id res chain seq x y z
N MET A 1 -25.52 8.38 27.29
CA MET A 1 -26.75 7.57 27.10
C MET A 1 -26.98 7.09 25.67
N ILE A 2 -26.18 7.49 24.67
CA ILE A 2 -26.29 7.04 23.25
C ILE A 2 -25.57 5.72 22.95
N THR A 3 -24.51 5.38 23.69
CA THR A 3 -23.68 4.18 23.44
C THR A 3 -24.45 2.87 23.60
N LYS A 4 -25.38 2.80 24.55
CA LYS A 4 -26.21 1.60 24.79
C LYS A 4 -27.25 1.33 23.68
N PHE A 5 -27.62 2.35 22.90
CA PHE A 5 -28.57 2.19 21.80
C PHE A 5 -27.89 1.62 20.55
N LEU A 6 -26.66 2.04 20.24
CA LEU A 6 -25.88 1.50 19.12
C LEU A 6 -25.49 0.03 19.32
N ASP A 7 -25.13 -0.36 20.54
CA ASP A 7 -24.77 -1.76 20.84
C ASP A 7 -25.95 -2.72 20.65
N ARG A 8 -27.19 -2.25 20.86
CA ARG A 8 -28.41 -3.05 20.70
C ARG A 8 -28.84 -3.19 19.23
N LEU A 9 -28.58 -2.18 18.41
CA LEU A 9 -28.88 -2.20 16.97
C LEU A 9 -27.88 -3.07 16.18
N LEU A 10 -26.63 -3.15 16.64
CA LEU A 10 -25.55 -3.88 15.94
C LEU A 10 -25.44 -5.37 16.30
N ARG A 11 -26.31 -5.89 17.19
CA ARG A 11 -26.38 -7.31 17.59
C ARG A 11 -24.99 -7.98 17.61
N ARG A 12 -24.03 -7.35 18.30
CA ARG A 12 -22.67 -7.89 18.44
C ARG A 12 -22.76 -9.11 19.36
N GLY A 13 -22.88 -10.28 18.74
CA GLY A 13 -22.57 -11.55 19.40
C GLY A 13 -21.11 -11.55 19.91
N PRO A 14 -20.74 -12.52 20.76
CA PRO A 14 -19.38 -12.64 21.27
C PRO A 14 -18.40 -12.59 20.10
N ARG A 15 -17.43 -11.66 20.16
CA ARG A 15 -16.40 -11.57 19.14
C ARG A 15 -15.72 -12.94 19.08
N PRO A 16 -15.65 -13.59 17.90
CA PRO A 16 -14.84 -14.80 17.78
C PRO A 16 -13.43 -14.43 18.26
N LYS A 17 -12.90 -15.21 19.21
CA LYS A 17 -11.50 -15.10 19.61
C LYS A 17 -10.71 -15.17 18.31
N SER A 18 -9.89 -14.14 18.06
CA SER A 18 -8.99 -14.13 16.91
C SER A 18 -8.20 -15.42 16.96
N ASP A 19 -8.56 -16.34 16.07
CA ASP A 19 -7.82 -17.56 15.89
C ASP A 19 -6.45 -17.13 15.37
N GLN A 20 -5.45 -17.13 16.26
CA GLN A 20 -4.06 -16.93 15.89
C GLN A 20 -3.52 -18.21 15.23
N SER A 21 -4.31 -18.77 14.32
CA SER A 21 -3.81 -19.68 13.31
C SER A 21 -2.94 -18.81 12.41
N GLY A 22 -1.62 -18.92 12.61
CA GLY A 22 -0.58 -18.31 11.79
C GLY A 22 -0.64 -18.84 10.36
N ALA A 23 -1.72 -18.55 9.64
CA ALA A 23 -1.84 -18.80 8.23
C ALA A 23 -0.75 -17.97 7.56
N THR A 24 0.27 -18.66 7.07
CA THR A 24 1.28 -18.07 6.20
C THR A 24 0.52 -17.37 5.07
N LEU A 25 0.50 -16.03 5.10
CA LEU A 25 -0.12 -15.23 4.05
C LEU A 25 0.74 -15.43 2.80
N VAL A 26 0.29 -16.30 1.91
CA VAL A 26 0.93 -16.49 0.60
C VAL A 26 0.49 -15.34 -0.30
N ALA A 27 1.46 -14.58 -0.80
CA ALA A 27 1.17 -13.52 -1.75
C ALA A 27 0.57 -14.11 -3.05
N HIS A 28 -0.67 -13.78 -3.35
CA HIS A 28 -1.31 -14.18 -4.59
C HIS A 28 -0.92 -13.24 -5.73
N LYS A 29 -0.26 -13.78 -6.77
CA LYS A 29 0.09 -13.03 -7.97
C LYS A 29 -1.10 -12.99 -8.93
N VAL A 30 -1.64 -11.80 -9.16
CA VAL A 30 -2.76 -11.58 -10.08
C VAL A 30 -2.23 -11.17 -11.46
N SER A 31 -2.71 -11.84 -12.51
CA SER A 31 -2.30 -11.54 -13.89
C SER A 31 -2.86 -10.20 -14.39
N LYS A 32 -2.25 -9.63 -15.43
CA LYS A 32 -2.73 -8.38 -16.06
C LYS A 32 -4.19 -8.45 -16.52
N LYS A 33 -4.57 -9.60 -17.09
CA LYS A 33 -5.94 -9.85 -17.55
C LYS A 33 -6.92 -9.91 -16.37
N SER A 34 -6.47 -10.42 -15.23
CA SER A 34 -7.29 -10.62 -14.05
C SER A 34 -7.52 -9.33 -13.25
N HIS A 35 -6.49 -8.49 -13.10
CA HIS A 35 -6.60 -7.28 -12.26
C HIS A 35 -7.31 -6.11 -12.94
N GLN A 36 -7.39 -6.07 -14.28
CA GLN A 36 -8.13 -5.07 -15.08
C GLN A 36 -7.80 -3.58 -14.82
N ILE A 37 -6.80 -3.27 -13.99
CA ILE A 37 -6.25 -1.92 -13.81
C ILE A 37 -5.98 -1.25 -15.17
N ASN A 38 -6.62 -0.09 -15.37
CA ASN A 38 -6.40 0.76 -16.52
C ASN A 38 -5.06 1.51 -16.38
N PRO A 39 -4.04 1.27 -17.23
CA PRO A 39 -2.75 1.95 -17.14
C PRO A 39 -2.84 3.47 -17.34
N ALA A 40 -3.89 3.97 -17.99
CA ALA A 40 -4.09 5.41 -18.19
C ALA A 40 -4.38 6.17 -16.88
N LEU A 41 -4.82 5.47 -15.84
CA LEU A 41 -5.06 6.04 -14.51
C LEU A 41 -3.79 6.09 -13.65
N LEU A 42 -2.67 5.53 -14.11
CA LEU A 42 -1.41 5.57 -13.39
C LEU A 42 -0.72 6.93 -13.55
N SER A 43 -0.23 7.47 -12.45
CA SER A 43 0.64 8.64 -12.48
C SER A 43 1.97 8.31 -13.16
N LYS A 44 2.33 9.08 -14.19
CA LYS A 44 3.65 8.98 -14.86
C LYS A 44 4.81 9.14 -13.86
N ASN A 45 4.64 9.99 -12.85
CA ASN A 45 5.66 10.21 -11.83
C ASN A 45 5.80 9.01 -10.90
N ALA A 46 4.68 8.40 -10.47
CA ALA A 46 4.71 7.20 -9.64
C ALA A 46 5.40 6.04 -10.38
N VAL A 47 5.03 5.82 -11.65
CA VAL A 47 5.68 4.81 -12.50
C VAL A 47 7.18 5.08 -12.63
N LYS A 48 7.59 6.34 -12.85
CA LYS A 48 9.00 6.72 -12.94
C LYS A 48 9.75 6.42 -11.64
N VAL A 49 9.22 6.80 -10.48
CA VAL A 49 9.84 6.54 -9.18
C VAL A 49 10.02 5.04 -8.95
N THR A 50 8.95 4.26 -9.14
CA THR A 50 9.00 2.80 -9.01
C THR A 50 10.03 2.19 -9.96
N HIS A 51 10.06 2.63 -11.22
CA HIS A 51 10.99 2.12 -12.22
C HIS A 51 12.45 2.47 -11.88
N THR A 52 12.72 3.71 -11.46
CA THR A 52 14.08 4.14 -11.06
C THR A 52 14.61 3.31 -9.88
N LEU A 53 13.76 3.02 -8.88
CA LEU A 53 14.15 2.15 -7.77
C LEU A 53 14.43 0.72 -8.23
N GLN A 54 13.59 0.18 -9.12
CA GLN A 54 13.77 -1.15 -9.69
C GLN A 54 15.05 -1.26 -10.54
N GLN A 55 15.34 -0.26 -11.36
CA GLN A 55 16.57 -0.20 -12.16
C GLN A 55 17.82 -0.13 -11.29
N ALA A 56 17.73 0.46 -10.11
CA ALA A 56 18.81 0.49 -9.11
C ALA A 56 18.93 -0.81 -8.30
N GLY A 57 18.13 -1.84 -8.60
CA GLY A 57 18.21 -3.16 -7.97
C GLY A 57 17.31 -3.35 -6.74
N TYR A 58 16.43 -2.39 -6.43
CA TYR A 58 15.52 -2.47 -5.28
C TYR A 58 14.15 -3.04 -5.68
N LYS A 59 13.49 -3.71 -4.74
CA LYS A 59 12.07 -4.04 -4.85
C LYS A 59 11.28 -2.77 -4.57
N ALA A 60 10.47 -2.31 -5.53
CA ALA A 60 9.58 -1.18 -5.34
C ALA A 60 8.21 -1.44 -5.99
N TYR A 61 7.14 -0.99 -5.32
CA TYR A 61 5.76 -1.23 -5.74
C TYR A 61 4.86 -0.04 -5.39
N ILE A 62 3.88 0.25 -6.25
CA ILE A 62 2.76 1.13 -5.88
C ILE A 62 1.86 0.37 -4.90
N VAL A 63 1.48 1.01 -3.80
CA VAL A 63 0.73 0.38 -2.69
C VAL A 63 -0.43 1.25 -2.22
N GLY A 64 -1.13 0.79 -1.19
CA GLY A 64 -2.09 1.61 -0.44
C GLY A 64 -3.37 1.93 -1.22
N GLY A 65 -3.92 3.12 -0.95
CA GLY A 65 -5.20 3.57 -1.50
C GLY A 65 -5.21 3.63 -3.03
N ALA A 66 -4.07 3.94 -3.65
CA ALA A 66 -3.96 3.98 -5.11
C ALA A 66 -4.28 2.62 -5.75
N VAL A 67 -3.79 1.52 -5.19
CA VAL A 67 -4.07 0.17 -5.73
C VAL A 67 -5.55 -0.17 -5.63
N ARG A 68 -6.18 0.14 -4.49
CA ARG A 68 -7.62 -0.06 -4.29
C ARG A 68 -8.42 0.73 -5.33
N ASP A 69 -8.11 2.01 -5.49
CA ASP A 69 -8.86 2.89 -6.38
C ASP A 69 -8.69 2.46 -7.84
N LEU A 70 -7.47 2.07 -8.25
CA LEU A 70 -7.19 1.54 -9.60
C LEU A 70 -7.96 0.25 -9.91
N VAL A 71 -8.09 -0.67 -8.94
CA VAL A 71 -8.88 -1.90 -9.09
C VAL A 71 -10.38 -1.59 -9.22
N LEU A 72 -10.85 -0.52 -8.57
CA LEU A 72 -12.23 -0.02 -8.70
C LEU A 72 -12.46 0.83 -9.95
N GLY A 73 -11.43 1.05 -10.79
CA GLY A 73 -11.52 1.93 -11.95
C GLY A 73 -11.64 3.42 -11.61
N ILE A 74 -11.34 3.79 -10.37
CA ILE A 74 -11.36 5.17 -9.88
C ILE A 74 -9.95 5.76 -10.02
N ALA A 75 -9.87 7.02 -10.49
CA ALA A 75 -8.60 7.73 -10.56
C ALA A 75 -8.07 8.03 -9.14
N PRO A 76 -6.88 7.52 -8.76
CA PRO A 76 -6.29 7.82 -7.45
C PRO A 76 -5.92 9.29 -7.31
N LYS A 77 -6.06 9.82 -6.09
CA LYS A 77 -5.64 11.20 -5.75
C LYS A 77 -4.15 11.28 -5.43
N ASP A 78 -3.66 10.29 -4.68
CA ASP A 78 -2.29 10.21 -4.21
C ASP A 78 -1.72 8.82 -4.57
N PHE A 79 -0.39 8.74 -4.72
CA PHE A 79 0.32 7.50 -5.03
C PHE A 79 1.45 7.27 -4.04
N ASP A 80 1.38 6.15 -3.32
CA ASP A 80 2.43 5.71 -2.40
C ASP A 80 3.27 4.61 -3.03
N VAL A 81 4.59 4.65 -2.78
CA VAL A 81 5.54 3.62 -3.23
C VAL A 81 6.20 2.99 -2.00
N ALA A 82 6.07 1.68 -1.85
CA ALA A 82 6.84 0.90 -0.88
C ALA A 82 8.11 0.36 -1.54
N THR A 83 9.23 0.38 -0.82
CA THR A 83 10.52 -0.13 -1.29
C THR A 83 11.31 -0.81 -0.19
N ASN A 84 12.21 -1.72 -0.55
CA ASN A 84 13.20 -2.27 0.40
C ASN A 84 14.50 -1.45 0.46
N ALA A 85 14.57 -0.31 -0.24
CA ALA A 85 15.68 0.64 -0.11
C ALA A 85 15.59 1.41 1.21
N THR A 86 16.71 1.62 1.89
CA THR A 86 16.77 2.49 3.09
C THR A 86 16.54 3.95 2.70
N PRO A 87 16.13 4.82 3.65
CA PRO A 87 15.96 6.24 3.37
C PRO A 87 17.20 6.91 2.75
N GLU A 88 18.40 6.52 3.18
CA GLU A 88 19.67 7.03 2.65
C GLU A 88 19.89 6.58 1.21
N GLN A 89 19.55 5.33 0.88
CA GLN A 89 19.61 4.80 -0.48
C GLN A 89 18.62 5.51 -1.39
N VAL A 90 17.41 5.79 -0.90
CA VAL A 90 16.40 6.58 -1.64
C VAL A 90 16.91 8.01 -1.89
N GLN A 91 17.49 8.68 -0.88
CA GLN A 91 18.03 10.02 -1.05
C GLN A 91 19.17 10.08 -2.08
N LYS A 92 20.03 9.07 -2.14
CA LYS A 92 21.09 8.96 -3.15
C LYS A 92 20.54 8.89 -4.57
N LEU A 93 19.44 8.14 -4.79
CA LEU A 93 18.80 8.03 -6.10
C LEU A 93 18.01 9.29 -6.49
N PHE A 94 17.38 9.95 -5.50
CA PHE A 94 16.53 11.11 -5.74
C PHE A 94 17.10 12.34 -5.01
N ARG A 95 18.08 13.02 -5.62
CA ARG A 95 18.78 14.19 -5.03
C ARG A 95 17.88 15.35 -4.58
N ARG A 96 16.63 15.41 -5.04
CA ARG A 96 15.62 16.42 -4.66
C ARG A 96 14.52 15.87 -3.74
N SER A 97 14.71 14.68 -3.19
CA SER A 97 13.81 14.13 -2.17
C SER A 97 14.01 14.83 -0.83
N ARG A 98 12.96 14.82 -0.01
CA ARG A 98 12.99 15.31 1.37
C ARG A 98 12.51 14.17 2.26
N LEU A 99 13.25 13.90 3.33
CA LEU A 99 12.79 12.99 4.37
C LEU A 99 11.69 13.72 5.18
N ILE A 100 10.54 13.08 5.34
CA ILE A 100 9.40 13.62 6.10
C ILE A 100 8.96 12.54 7.09
N GLY A 101 8.79 12.93 8.35
CA GLY A 101 8.41 12.03 9.44
C GLY A 101 9.60 11.30 10.08
N PRO A 102 9.35 10.61 11.21
CA PRO A 102 10.37 9.82 11.89
C PRO A 102 10.71 8.56 11.08
N THR A 103 12.00 8.22 11.04
CA THR A 103 12.46 6.98 10.39
C THR A 103 11.96 5.77 11.18
N LEU A 104 11.06 4.99 10.57
CA LEU A 104 10.67 3.66 11.06
C LEU A 104 11.65 2.63 10.46
N GLY A 105 12.86 2.58 10.98
CA GLY A 105 13.88 1.64 10.49
C GLY A 105 15.23 1.93 11.14
N GLU A 106 15.90 0.86 11.58
CA GLU A 106 17.08 0.77 12.45
C GLU A 106 16.71 0.54 13.93
N GLY A 107 16.54 -0.75 14.23
CA GLY A 107 16.49 -1.42 15.53
C GLY A 107 16.78 -2.90 15.30
#